data_AF-A0A7G2M127-F1
#
_entry.id   AF-A0A7G2M127-F1
#
_cell.length_a   1.000
_cell.length_b   1.000
_cell.length_c   1.000
_cell.angle_alpha   90.00
_cell.angle_beta   90.00
_cell.angle_gamma   90.00
#
_symmetry.space_group_name_H-M   'P 1'
#
loop_
_entity.id
_entity.type
_entity.pdbx_description
1 polymer ?
#
loop_
_entity_poly.entity_id
_entity_poly.type
_entity_poly.pdbx_seq_one_letter_code
_entity_poly.pdbx_strand_id
1 'polypeptide(L)'
;YGLFSAPKILGLSGGVLLVLGCGKMVWLKLRSDKSLGATNAFGGEIAFTGLLGFVGLSGLLLYAAGGTGWMPGLLVIHLGAVLAFFLLTPFTKMAHGF
;
A
#
# COMPACT_ATOMS: atom_id res chain seq x y z
N TYR A 1 6.25 16.16 -19.79
CA TYR A 1 7.36 15.96 -18.83
C TYR A 1 7.98 14.60 -19.03
N GLY A 2 9.29 14.55 -19.32
CA GLY A 2 10.02 13.34 -19.71
C GLY A 2 9.77 12.13 -18.81
N LEU A 3 9.75 10.95 -19.42
CA LEU A 3 9.63 9.65 -18.75
C LEU A 3 10.87 9.34 -17.88
N PHE A 4 12.01 9.98 -18.17
CA PHE A 4 13.30 9.82 -17.48
C PHE A 4 13.57 10.91 -16.44
N SER A 5 12.68 11.11 -15.49
CA SER A 5 13.01 11.91 -14.30
C SER A 5 13.34 10.95 -13.16
N ALA A 6 14.47 11.13 -12.47
CA ALA A 6 14.90 10.28 -11.36
C ALA A 6 13.78 9.96 -10.33
N PRO A 7 12.88 10.89 -9.97
CA PRO A 7 11.75 10.60 -9.08
C PRO A 7 10.76 9.57 -9.65
N LYS A 8 10.53 9.58 -10.97
CA LYS A 8 9.59 8.66 -11.62
C LYS A 8 10.12 7.23 -11.67
N ILE A 9 11.42 7.07 -11.93
CA ILE A 9 12.05 5.75 -12.01
C ILE A 9 12.07 5.10 -10.61
N LEU A 10 12.50 5.85 -9.59
CA LEU A 10 12.50 5.36 -8.20
C LEU A 10 11.08 5.15 -7.67
N GLY A 11 10.15 6.06 -7.98
CA GLY A 11 8.75 5.95 -7.56
C GLY A 11 8.03 4.76 -8.20
N LEU A 12 8.23 4.51 -9.51
CA LEU A 12 7.58 3.40 -10.21
C LEU A 12 8.15 2.06 -9.75
N SER A 13 9.48 1.92 -9.69
CA SER A 13 10.12 0.70 -9.23
C SER A 13 9.80 0.40 -7.76
N GLY A 14 9.86 1.40 -6.89
CA GLY A 14 9.48 1.28 -5.48
C GLY A 14 8.02 0.91 -5.30
N GLY A 15 7.10 1.56 -6.03
CA GLY A 15 5.67 1.25 -6.00
C GLY A 15 5.36 -0.18 -6.45
N VAL A 16 5.97 -0.65 -7.54
CA VAL A 16 5.80 -2.03 -8.03
C VAL A 16 6.30 -3.04 -7.01
N LEU A 17 7.51 -2.83 -6.47
CA LEU A 17 8.09 -3.71 -5.45
C LEU A 17 7.25 -3.73 -4.18
N LEU A 18 6.69 -2.59 -3.76
CA LEU A 18 5.81 -2.48 -2.60
C LEU A 18 4.53 -3.29 -2.77
N VAL A 19 3.84 -3.14 -3.91
CA VAL A 19 2.59 -3.85 -4.19
C VAL A 19 2.82 -5.36 -4.25
N LEU A 20 3.88 -5.79 -4.95
CA LEU A 20 4.25 -7.20 -5.02
C LEU A 20 4.64 -7.76 -3.65
N GLY A 21 5.41 -6.99 -2.87
CA GLY A 21 5.79 -7.34 -1.50
C GLY A 21 4.58 -7.52 -0.60
N CYS A 22 3.63 -6.58 -0.62
CA CYS A 22 2.39 -6.67 0.16
C CYS A 22 1.55 -7.88 -0.25
N GLY A 23 1.39 -8.12 -1.56
CA GLY A 23 0.67 -9.29 -2.06
C GLY A 23 1.30 -10.61 -1.61
N LYS A 24 2.63 -10.72 -1.70
CA LYS A 24 3.37 -11.90 -1.24
C LYS A 24 3.29 -12.08 0.28
N MET A 25 3.37 -11.00 1.06
CA MET A 25 3.22 -11.05 2.51
C MET A 25 1.83 -11.54 2.92
N VAL A 26 0.76 -11.02 2.32
CA VAL A 26 -0.61 -11.48 2.58
C VAL A 26 -0.77 -12.95 2.21
N TRP A 27 -0.25 -13.37 1.04
CA TRP A 27 -0.32 -14.75 0.60
C TRP A 27 0.42 -15.71 1.55
N LEU A 28 1.64 -15.35 1.98
CA LEU A 28 2.39 -16.14 2.96
C LEU A 28 1.64 -16.19 4.29
N LYS A 29 1.12 -15.06 4.77
CA LYS A 29 0.36 -14.96 6.03
C LYS A 29 -0.89 -15.84 6.04
N LEU A 30 -1.57 -15.98 4.91
CA LEU A 30 -2.74 -16.85 4.76
C LEU A 30 -2.36 -18.34 4.75
N ARG A 31 -1.14 -18.70 4.34
CA ARG A 31 -0.61 -20.07 4.33
C ARG A 31 0.08 -20.46 5.63
N SER A 32 0.56 -19.49 6.41
CA SER A 32 1.21 -19.73 7.69
C SER A 32 0.25 -20.37 8.69
N ASP A 33 0.80 -21.23 9.55
CA ASP A 33 0.06 -21.82 10.65
C ASP A 33 -0.44 -20.73 11.62
N LYS A 34 -1.76 -20.69 11.82
CA LYS A 34 -2.42 -19.73 12.71
C LYS A 34 -2.12 -19.99 14.19
N SER A 35 -1.67 -21.21 14.54
CA SER A 35 -1.32 -21.59 15.91
C SER A 35 -0.06 -20.89 16.44
N LEU A 36 0.84 -20.49 15.53
CA LEU A 36 2.11 -19.82 15.85
C LEU A 36 1.97 -18.28 15.92
N GLY A 37 0.82 -17.74 15.53
CA GLY A 37 0.57 -16.30 15.47
C GLY A 37 -0.42 -15.81 16.53
N ALA A 38 -0.38 -14.52 16.84
CA ALA A 38 -1.40 -13.88 17.66
C ALA A 38 -2.73 -13.82 16.89
N THR A 39 -3.61 -14.80 17.13
CA THR A 39 -4.86 -14.97 16.39
C THR A 39 -5.78 -13.74 16.49
N ASN A 40 -5.75 -13.06 17.64
CA ASN A 40 -6.54 -11.85 17.92
C ASN A 40 -6.10 -10.62 17.09
N ALA A 41 -4.87 -10.58 16.57
CA ALA A 41 -4.33 -9.46 15.80
C ALA A 41 -4.24 -9.76 14.29
N PHE A 42 -4.59 -10.97 13.86
CA PHE A 42 -4.40 -11.45 12.49
C PHE A 42 -5.11 -10.58 11.45
N GLY A 43 -6.37 -10.21 11.72
CA GLY A 43 -7.17 -9.37 10.82
C GLY A 43 -6.58 -7.98 10.64
N GLY A 44 -6.16 -7.33 11.73
CA GLY A 44 -5.54 -6.00 11.68
C GLY A 44 -4.23 -5.99 10.89
N GLU A 45 -3.40 -7.02 11.03
CA GLU A 45 -2.15 -7.13 10.28
C GLU A 45 -2.37 -7.33 8.78
N ILE A 46 -3.34 -8.17 8.38
CA ILE A 46 -3.69 -8.35 6.97
C ILE A 46 -4.32 -7.08 6.41
N ALA A 47 -5.24 -6.45 7.14
CA ALA A 47 -5.90 -5.23 6.70
C ALA A 47 -4.91 -4.09 6.50
N PHE A 48 -3.96 -3.92 7.43
CA PHE A 48 -2.93 -2.87 7.33
C PHE A 48 -1.95 -3.13 6.18
N THR A 49 -1.52 -4.39 5.99
CA THR A 49 -0.66 -4.77 4.85
C THR A 49 -1.40 -4.58 3.52
N GLY A 50 -2.69 -4.91 3.49
CA GLY A 50 -3.57 -4.65 2.34
C GLY A 50 -3.71 -3.15 2.05
N LEU A 51 -3.89 -2.33 3.08
CA LEU A 51 -3.97 -0.87 2.98
C LEU A 51 -2.66 -0.27 2.44
N LEU A 52 -1.51 -0.72 2.95
CA LEU A 52 -0.20 -0.32 2.45
C LEU A 52 -0.02 -0.68 0.96
N GLY A 53 -0.40 -1.90 0.57
CA GLY A 53 -0.41 -2.32 -0.83
C GLY A 53 -1.37 -1.50 -1.69
N PHE A 54 -2.54 -1.15 -1.16
CA PHE A 54 -3.53 -0.31 -1.84
C PHE A 54 -3.05 1.13 -2.05
N VAL A 55 -2.37 1.73 -1.08
CA VAL A 55 -1.74 3.05 -1.23
C VAL A 55 -0.69 3.00 -2.35
N GLY A 56 0.16 1.97 -2.38
CA GLY A 56 1.13 1.77 -3.46
C GLY A 56 0.46 1.59 -4.84
N LEU A 57 -0.57 0.76 -4.92
CA LEU A 57 -1.30 0.49 -6.15
C LEU A 57 -2.03 1.72 -6.68
N SER A 58 -2.76 2.44 -5.81
CA SER A 58 -3.47 3.67 -6.19
C SER A 58 -2.51 4.77 -6.64
N GLY A 59 -1.30 4.86 -6.07
CA GLY A 59 -0.25 5.76 -6.55
C GLY A 59 0.26 5.41 -7.96
N LEU A 60 0.45 4.12 -8.26
CA LEU A 60 0.79 3.64 -9.60
C LEU A 60 -0.34 3.91 -10.61
N LEU A 61 -1.59 3.70 -10.20
CA LEU A 61 -2.76 4.00 -11.03
C LEU A 61 -2.89 5.50 -11.32
N LEU A 62 -2.62 6.36 -10.34
CA LEU A 62 -2.57 7.82 -10.55
C LEU A 62 -1.49 8.23 -11.55
N TYR A 63 -0.32 7.58 -11.48
CA TYR A 63 0.73 7.80 -12.47
C TYR A 63 0.27 7.43 -13.89
N ALA A 64 -0.43 6.30 -14.04
CA ALA A 64 -0.96 5.84 -15.33
C ALA A 64 -2.16 6.69 -15.83
N ALA A 65 -3.03 7.13 -14.95
CA ALA A 65 -4.24 7.91 -15.27
C ALA A 65 -3.97 9.42 -15.43
N GLY A 66 -2.69 9.83 -15.37
CA GLY A 66 -2.27 11.22 -15.49
C GLY A 66 -2.83 11.91 -16.73
N GLY A 67 -3.55 13.02 -16.54
CA GLY A 67 -4.12 13.82 -17.63
C GLY A 67 -5.46 13.31 -18.19
N THR A 68 -6.05 12.28 -17.57
CA THR A 68 -7.39 11.78 -17.93
C THR A 68 -8.47 12.34 -17.00
N GLY A 69 -9.74 12.27 -17.42
CA GLY A 69 -10.90 12.66 -16.59
C GLY A 69 -11.08 11.83 -15.31
N TRP A 70 -10.38 10.70 -15.18
CA TRP A 70 -10.43 9.80 -14.01
C TRP A 70 -9.48 10.25 -12.90
N MET A 71 -8.52 11.11 -13.21
CA MET A 71 -7.49 11.58 -12.28
C MET A 71 -8.08 12.13 -10.97
N PRO A 72 -9.08 13.04 -10.97
CA PRO A 72 -9.57 13.63 -9.72
C PRO A 72 -10.19 12.59 -8.78
N GLY A 73 -10.94 11.63 -9.31
CA GLY A 73 -11.56 10.56 -8.52
C GLY A 73 -10.52 9.62 -7.89
N LEU A 74 -9.51 9.21 -8.66
CA LEU A 74 -8.39 8.42 -8.14
C LEU A 74 -7.60 9.16 -7.05
N LEU A 75 -7.49 10.49 -7.17
CA LEU A 75 -6.73 11.32 -6.24
C LEU A 75 -7.42 11.39 -4.87
N VAL A 76 -8.75 11.52 -4.85
CA VAL A 76 -9.56 11.42 -3.62
C VAL A 76 -9.40 10.06 -2.96
N ILE A 77 -9.48 8.97 -3.73
CA ILE A 77 -9.33 7.61 -3.22
C ILE A 77 -7.92 7.41 -2.62
N HIS A 78 -6.88 7.85 -3.33
CA HIS A 78 -5.50 7.70 -2.88
C HIS A 78 -5.25 8.49 -1.59
N LEU A 79 -5.64 9.76 -1.54
CA LEU A 79 -5.45 10.59 -0.33
C LEU A 79 -6.25 10.07 0.86
N GLY A 80 -7.48 9.57 0.63
CA GLY A 80 -8.26 8.92 1.68
C GLY A 80 -7.56 7.67 2.24
N ALA A 81 -6.95 6.86 1.38
CA ALA A 81 -6.17 5.70 1.80
C ALA A 81 -4.89 6.08 2.54
N VAL A 82 -4.19 7.14 2.10
CA VAL A 82 -2.99 7.67 2.78
C VAL A 82 -3.35 8.19 4.17
N LEU A 83 -4.46 8.93 4.29
CA LEU A 83 -4.96 9.39 5.59
C LEU A 83 -5.28 8.21 6.52
N ALA A 84 -6.02 7.22 6.02
CA ALA A 84 -6.34 6.02 6.78
C ALA A 84 -5.08 5.25 7.21
N PHE A 85 -4.08 5.18 6.34
CA PHE A 85 -2.79 4.55 6.64
C PHE A 85 -2.14 5.23 7.85
N PHE A 86 -1.92 6.54 7.81
CA PHE A 86 -1.30 7.27 8.92
C PHE A 86 -2.12 7.22 10.21
N LEU A 87 -3.46 7.28 10.10
CA LEU A 87 -4.35 7.20 11.25
C LEU A 87 -4.26 5.83 11.95
N LEU A 88 -4.11 4.75 11.19
CA LEU A 88 -4.06 3.38 11.70
C LEU A 88 -2.64 2.94 12.12
N THR A 89 -1.57 3.55 11.59
CA THR A 89 -0.18 3.19 11.93
C THR A 89 0.08 3.04 13.44
N PRO A 90 -0.28 4.01 14.33
CA PRO A 90 0.02 3.90 15.75
C PRO A 90 -0.78 2.80 16.48
N PHE A 91 -1.88 2.33 15.89
CA PHE A 91 -2.75 1.30 16.46
C PHE A 91 -2.46 -0.10 15.92
N THR A 92 -1.39 -0.26 15.14
CA THR A 92 -0.99 -1.55 14.55
C THR A 92 0.44 -1.92 14.95
N LYS A 93 0.84 -3.15 14.63
CA LYS A 93 2.24 -3.60 14.77
C LYS A 93 3.24 -2.81 13.90
N MET A 94 2.79 -1.86 13.09
CA MET A 94 3.64 -0.98 12.30
C MET A 94 3.97 0.34 13.02
N ALA A 95 3.67 0.45 14.32
CA ALA A 95 4.05 1.59 15.15
C ALA A 95 5.57 1.88 15.16
N HIS A 96 6.41 0.91 14.82
CA HIS A 96 7.87 1.06 14.66
C HIS A 96 8.28 1.96 13.48
N GLY A 97 7.34 2.41 12.65
CA GLY A 97 7.60 3.33 11.54
C GLY A 97 7.75 4.80 11.95
N PHE A 98 7.72 5.11 13.26
CA PHE A 98 7.90 6.44 13.83
C PHE A 98 9.23 6.56 14.58
#